data_AF-A0A2K5LSL3-F1
#
_entry.id   AF-A0A2K5LSL3-F1
#
_cell.length_a   1.000
_cell.length_b   1.000
_cell.length_c   1.000
_cell.angle_alpha   90.00
_cell.angle_beta   90.00
_cell.angle_gamma   90.00
#
_symmetry.space_group_name_H-M   'P 1'
#
loop_
_entity.id
_entity.type
_entity.pdbx_description
1 polymer ?
#
loop_
_entity_poly.entity_id
_entity_poly.type
_entity_poly.pdbx_seq_one_letter_code
_entity_poly.pdbx_strand_id
1 'polypeptide(L)'
;MQVSGGELFDRIVEKGFYTEKDASTLIRQVLDAVYYLHRMGIVHRDLKPENLLYYSQDEESKIMISDFGLSKMEGKGDVMSTACGTPGYVAPEVLAQKPYSKAVDCWSIGVIAYILLCGYPPFYDENDSKLFEQILKAEYEFDSPYWDDISDSAKDFIRNLMEKDPNKRYTCEQAARHPWIAGDTALNKNIHESVSAQIRKNFAKSKWRQAFNATAVVRHMRKLHLGSSLDSSNASVSSSLSLASQKDCLAPSTLCSFISSSSGVSGVGAERRPRPTTVTAVHSGSK
;
A
#
# COMPACT_ATOMS: atom_id res chain seq x y z
N MET A 1 18.31 2.47 -14.24
CA MET A 1 19.06 1.62 -13.29
C MET A 1 18.19 0.42 -13.00
N GLN A 2 18.74 -0.80 -13.07
CA GLN A 2 18.01 -2.01 -12.72
C GLN A 2 18.29 -2.33 -11.26
N VAL A 3 17.24 -2.38 -10.44
CA VAL A 3 17.35 -2.76 -9.02
C VAL A 3 17.26 -4.27 -8.94
N SER A 4 18.22 -4.92 -8.28
CA SER A 4 18.36 -6.40 -8.30
C SER A 4 18.40 -7.06 -6.92
N GLY A 5 18.26 -6.28 -5.83
CA GLY A 5 18.37 -6.74 -4.46
C GLY A 5 17.15 -7.41 -3.82
N GLY A 6 16.04 -7.53 -4.56
CA GLY A 6 14.78 -8.08 -4.08
C GLY A 6 13.88 -7.09 -3.34
N GLU A 7 12.67 -7.54 -3.01
CA GLU A 7 11.70 -6.80 -2.21
C GLU A 7 12.09 -6.77 -0.72
N LEU A 8 11.60 -5.75 0.00
CA LEU A 8 11.94 -5.48 1.39
C LEU A 8 11.78 -6.68 2.34
N PHE A 9 10.67 -7.41 2.19
CA PHE A 9 10.28 -8.47 3.12
C PHE A 9 10.84 -9.85 2.77
N ASP A 10 11.12 -10.13 1.49
CA ASP A 10 11.77 -11.39 1.09
C ASP A 10 13.13 -11.50 1.80
N ARG A 11 13.91 -10.42 1.78
CA ARG A 11 15.15 -10.23 2.55
C ARG A 11 15.00 -10.48 4.05
N ILE A 12 13.89 -10.05 4.66
CA ILE A 12 13.65 -10.26 6.11
C ILE A 12 13.32 -11.72 6.40
N VAL A 13 12.62 -12.42 5.50
CA VAL A 13 12.32 -13.85 5.61
C VAL A 13 13.56 -14.72 5.41
N GLU A 14 14.54 -14.26 4.64
CA GLU A 14 15.80 -14.97 4.35
C GLU A 14 16.89 -14.76 5.41
N LYS A 15 16.90 -13.63 6.13
CA LYS A 15 18.01 -13.23 7.01
C LYS A 15 18.30 -14.16 8.20
N GLY A 16 17.33 -14.95 8.68
CA GLY A 16 17.50 -15.87 9.81
C GLY A 16 17.60 -15.20 11.21
N PHE A 17 18.06 -13.95 11.26
CA PHE A 17 18.16 -13.10 12.44
C PHE A 17 17.72 -11.68 12.08
N TYR A 18 16.91 -11.06 12.95
CA TYR A 18 16.30 -9.75 12.69
C TYR A 18 15.81 -9.12 13.99
N THR A 19 16.05 -7.82 14.17
CA THR A 19 15.82 -7.08 15.42
C THR A 19 15.07 -5.77 15.18
N GLU A 20 14.61 -5.10 16.25
CA GLU A 20 14.14 -3.72 16.10
C GLU A 20 15.24 -2.78 15.58
N LYS A 21 16.52 -3.06 15.89
CA LYS A 21 17.62 -2.21 15.42
C LYS A 21 17.82 -2.30 13.92
N ASP A 22 17.56 -3.47 13.31
CA ASP A 22 17.48 -3.63 11.85
C ASP A 22 16.32 -2.80 11.28
N ALA A 23 15.12 -2.93 11.86
CA ALA A 23 13.92 -2.19 11.44
C ALA A 23 14.11 -0.66 11.53
N SER A 24 14.68 -0.18 12.65
CA SER A 24 15.04 1.23 12.88
C SER A 24 16.04 1.75 11.86
N THR A 25 17.08 0.97 11.54
CA THR A 25 18.11 1.34 10.55
C THR A 25 17.56 1.41 9.13
N LEU A 26 16.65 0.50 8.78
CA LEU A 26 15.89 0.51 7.53
C LEU A 26 14.96 1.73 7.45
N ILE A 27 14.15 1.97 8.48
CA ILE A 27 13.22 3.10 8.53
C ILE A 27 13.96 4.45 8.47
N ARG A 28 15.16 4.56 9.07
CA ARG A 28 16.00 5.76 8.93
C ARG A 28 16.35 6.06 7.47
N GLN A 29 16.74 5.05 6.69
CA GLN A 29 17.02 5.24 5.26
C GLN A 29 15.78 5.72 4.48
N VAL A 30 14.60 5.20 4.81
CA VAL A 30 13.32 5.63 4.22
C VAL A 30 13.00 7.08 4.62
N LEU A 31 13.14 7.43 5.90
CA LEU A 31 12.95 8.79 6.41
C LEU A 31 13.88 9.80 5.73
N ASP A 32 15.16 9.48 5.59
CA ASP A 32 16.16 10.36 4.95
C ASP A 32 15.83 10.59 3.46
N ALA A 33 15.43 9.53 2.75
CA ALA A 33 15.04 9.61 1.35
C ALA A 33 13.73 10.42 1.15
N VAL A 34 12.71 10.19 1.98
CA VAL A 34 11.44 10.93 1.92
C VAL A 34 11.62 12.39 2.36
N TYR A 35 12.44 12.65 3.37
CA TYR A 35 12.82 14.01 3.76
C TYR A 35 13.48 14.78 2.60
N TYR A 36 14.36 14.13 1.84
CA TYR A 36 14.95 14.73 0.64
C TYR A 36 13.88 15.08 -0.42
N LEU A 37 12.94 14.17 -0.72
CA LEU A 37 11.82 14.43 -1.63
C LEU A 37 10.98 15.63 -1.14
N HIS A 38 10.65 15.65 0.15
CA HIS A 38 9.85 16.71 0.79
C HIS A 38 10.54 18.07 0.71
N ARG A 39 11.87 18.12 0.81
CA ARG A 39 12.68 19.34 0.61
C ARG A 39 12.72 19.80 -0.84
N MET A 40 12.58 18.89 -1.80
CA MET A 40 12.41 19.19 -3.23
C MET A 40 10.95 19.54 -3.60
N GLY A 41 10.04 19.59 -2.62
CA GLY A 41 8.62 19.85 -2.86
C GLY A 41 7.87 18.68 -3.52
N ILE A 42 8.45 17.47 -3.50
CA ILE A 42 7.85 16.25 -4.05
C ILE A 42 7.19 15.47 -2.91
N VAL A 43 5.96 15.01 -3.13
CA VAL A 43 5.24 14.07 -2.25
C VAL A 43 5.10 12.74 -2.99
N HIS A 44 5.39 11.61 -2.34
CA HIS A 44 5.47 10.30 -2.97
C HIS A 44 4.09 9.64 -3.20
N ARG A 45 3.20 9.70 -2.19
CA ARG A 45 1.78 9.30 -2.19
C ARG A 45 1.45 7.81 -2.29
N ASP A 46 2.34 6.98 -2.81
CA ASP A 46 2.18 5.52 -2.81
C ASP A 46 3.40 4.83 -2.18
N LEU A 47 3.80 5.29 -0.99
CA LEU A 47 4.79 4.57 -0.19
C LEU A 47 4.15 3.28 0.32
N LYS A 48 4.72 2.17 -0.10
CA LYS A 48 4.34 0.81 0.26
C LYS A 48 5.59 -0.09 0.18
N PRO A 49 5.63 -1.24 0.84
CA PRO A 49 6.79 -2.12 0.85
C PRO A 49 7.24 -2.59 -0.54
N GLU A 50 6.31 -2.76 -1.49
CA GLU A 50 6.62 -3.10 -2.89
C GLU A 50 7.42 -2.00 -3.61
N ASN A 51 7.36 -0.75 -3.11
CA ASN A 51 8.09 0.41 -3.62
C ASN A 51 9.39 0.68 -2.83
N LEU A 52 9.80 -0.23 -1.94
CA LEU A 52 11.05 -0.19 -1.19
C LEU A 52 11.93 -1.38 -1.58
N LEU A 53 12.95 -1.12 -2.41
CA LEU A 53 13.77 -2.16 -3.02
C LEU A 53 15.24 -2.02 -2.59
N TYR A 54 15.92 -3.15 -2.38
CA TYR A 54 17.36 -3.12 -2.11
C TYR A 54 18.16 -2.89 -3.40
N TYR A 55 19.09 -1.93 -3.37
CA TYR A 55 19.94 -1.57 -4.51
C TYR A 55 20.66 -2.77 -5.15
N SER A 56 21.33 -3.59 -4.33
CA SER A 56 22.07 -4.80 -4.73
C SER A 56 21.66 -5.99 -3.84
N GLN A 57 22.24 -7.17 -4.07
CA GLN A 57 22.03 -8.36 -3.22
C GLN A 57 22.93 -8.40 -1.96
N ASP A 58 23.86 -7.44 -1.83
CA ASP A 58 24.79 -7.39 -0.70
C ASP A 58 24.06 -7.19 0.64
N GLU A 59 24.55 -7.79 1.73
CA GLU A 59 23.89 -7.72 3.05
C GLU A 59 23.66 -6.26 3.50
N GLU A 60 24.67 -5.41 3.30
CA GLU A 60 24.69 -3.97 3.60
C GLU A 60 24.09 -3.09 2.48
N SER A 61 23.30 -3.65 1.57
CA SER A 61 22.66 -2.88 0.50
C SER A 61 21.73 -1.80 1.05
N LYS A 62 21.78 -0.62 0.45
CA LYS A 62 20.85 0.48 0.76
C LYS A 62 19.44 0.20 0.25
N ILE A 63 18.46 0.74 0.96
CA ILE A 63 17.06 0.83 0.48
C ILE A 63 16.97 1.97 -0.55
N MET A 64 16.27 1.71 -1.64
CA MET A 64 15.90 2.66 -2.68
C MET A 64 14.37 2.76 -2.75
N ILE A 65 13.85 3.99 -2.82
CA ILE A 65 12.43 4.24 -3.09
C ILE A 65 12.23 4.20 -4.61
N SER A 66 11.24 3.42 -5.06
CA SER A 66 10.86 3.27 -6.47
C SER A 66 9.40 3.66 -6.72
N ASP A 67 9.04 3.75 -8.00
CA ASP A 67 7.69 4.12 -8.50
C ASP A 67 7.17 5.49 -8.05
N PHE A 68 7.70 6.52 -8.70
CA PHE A 68 7.21 7.89 -8.62
C PHE A 68 5.97 8.16 -9.49
N GLY A 69 5.29 7.13 -10.03
CA GLY A 69 4.19 7.27 -10.99
C GLY A 69 2.96 8.00 -10.45
N LEU A 70 2.78 8.03 -9.12
CA LEU A 70 1.74 8.80 -8.43
C LEU A 70 2.29 10.06 -7.73
N SER A 71 3.59 10.33 -7.82
CA SER A 71 4.19 11.50 -7.17
C SER A 71 3.78 12.81 -7.84
N LYS A 72 3.78 13.91 -7.08
CA LYS A 72 3.46 15.24 -7.61
C LYS A 72 4.19 16.33 -6.83
N MET A 73 4.59 17.39 -7.54
CA MET A 73 5.20 18.59 -6.96
C MET A 73 4.14 19.47 -6.27
N GLU A 74 4.50 20.08 -5.14
CA GLU A 74 3.71 21.15 -4.50
C GLU A 74 3.72 22.42 -5.36
N GLY A 75 2.56 22.73 -5.96
CA GLY A 75 2.29 24.02 -6.59
C GLY A 75 1.73 25.02 -5.58
N LYS A 76 2.05 26.32 -5.73
CA LYS A 76 1.50 27.40 -4.88
C LYS A 76 -0.02 27.45 -5.00
N GLY A 77 -0.72 26.94 -3.98
CA GLY A 77 -2.18 26.91 -3.89
C GLY A 77 -2.83 25.59 -4.30
N ASP A 78 -2.06 24.59 -4.73
CA ASP A 78 -2.61 23.35 -5.30
C ASP A 78 -2.93 22.33 -4.18
N VAL A 79 -4.11 22.49 -3.60
CA VAL A 79 -4.74 21.51 -2.70
C VAL A 79 -4.89 20.18 -3.42
N MET A 80 -4.22 19.15 -2.90
CA MET A 80 -4.19 17.83 -3.51
C MET A 80 -5.42 17.04 -3.05
N SER A 81 -6.32 16.73 -3.98
CA SER A 81 -7.63 16.11 -3.69
C SER A 81 -7.88 14.77 -4.39
N THR A 82 -7.08 14.42 -5.40
CA THR A 82 -7.19 13.12 -6.08
C THR A 82 -6.78 12.00 -5.13
N ALA A 83 -7.72 11.13 -4.78
CA ALA A 83 -7.42 9.98 -3.93
C ALA A 83 -6.76 8.85 -4.74
N CYS A 84 -5.59 8.42 -4.27
CA CYS A 84 -4.73 7.42 -4.90
C CYS A 84 -3.97 6.62 -3.82
N GLY A 85 -3.43 5.47 -4.19
CA GLY A 85 -2.64 4.59 -3.31
C GLY A 85 -3.34 3.30 -2.90
N THR A 86 -2.58 2.41 -2.26
CA THR A 86 -3.05 1.07 -1.84
C THR A 86 -3.70 1.12 -0.44
N PRO A 87 -4.98 0.73 -0.25
CA PRO A 87 -5.78 1.02 0.95
C PRO A 87 -5.11 0.92 2.31
N GLY A 88 -4.42 -0.18 2.60
CA GLY A 88 -3.80 -0.41 3.92
C GLY A 88 -2.69 0.57 4.31
N TYR A 89 -2.15 1.34 3.36
CA TYR A 89 -1.05 2.28 3.55
C TYR A 89 -1.48 3.76 3.42
N VAL A 90 -2.75 4.01 3.10
CA VAL A 90 -3.29 5.34 2.79
C VAL A 90 -3.70 6.08 4.06
N ALA A 91 -3.37 7.37 4.13
CA ALA A 91 -3.67 8.21 5.29
C ALA A 91 -5.17 8.57 5.40
N PRO A 92 -5.70 8.84 6.61
CA PRO A 92 -7.11 9.12 6.85
C PRO A 92 -7.64 10.30 6.01
N GLU A 93 -6.83 11.35 5.84
CA GLU A 93 -7.19 12.54 5.06
C GLU A 93 -7.34 12.27 3.56
N VAL A 94 -6.61 11.29 3.01
CA VAL A 94 -6.71 10.90 1.59
C VAL A 94 -8.01 10.14 1.32
N LEU A 95 -8.39 9.23 2.23
CA LEU A 95 -9.70 8.55 2.17
C LEU A 95 -10.85 9.54 2.35
N ALA A 96 -10.68 10.54 3.22
CA ALA A 96 -11.64 11.63 3.43
C ALA A 96 -11.66 12.68 2.30
N GLN A 97 -10.89 12.49 1.21
CA GLN A 97 -10.77 13.41 0.06
C GLN A 97 -10.42 14.85 0.45
N LYS A 98 -9.71 15.03 1.58
CA LYS A 98 -9.25 16.33 2.06
C LYS A 98 -8.00 16.77 1.31
N PRO A 99 -7.69 18.08 1.31
CA PRO A 99 -6.34 18.56 1.05
C PRO A 99 -5.31 17.72 1.80
N TYR A 100 -4.38 17.12 1.07
CA TYR A 100 -3.29 16.35 1.66
C TYR A 100 -1.92 16.86 1.21
N SER A 101 -0.92 16.64 2.05
CA SER A 101 0.45 17.16 1.91
C SER A 101 1.46 16.06 2.21
N LYS A 102 2.73 16.45 2.44
CA LYS A 102 3.84 15.62 2.91
C LYS A 102 3.51 14.69 4.08
N ALA A 103 2.52 15.03 4.92
CA ALA A 103 2.09 14.21 6.04
C ALA A 103 1.56 12.81 5.64
N VAL A 104 1.10 12.60 4.41
CA VAL A 104 0.62 11.27 3.96
C VAL A 104 1.75 10.26 3.85
N ASP A 105 2.92 10.70 3.37
CA ASP A 105 4.09 9.84 3.25
C ASP A 105 4.55 9.40 4.66
N CYS A 106 4.49 10.29 5.65
CA CYS A 106 4.80 9.97 7.05
C CYS A 106 3.88 8.89 7.63
N TRP A 107 2.58 8.95 7.32
CA TRP A 107 1.62 7.90 7.73
C TRP A 107 1.98 6.55 7.12
N SER A 108 2.29 6.52 5.82
CA SER A 108 2.69 5.29 5.14
C SER A 108 4.00 4.71 5.71
N ILE A 109 4.97 5.55 6.10
CA ILE A 109 6.18 5.11 6.83
C ILE A 109 5.81 4.48 8.18
N GLY A 110 4.83 5.04 8.91
CA GLY A 110 4.32 4.46 10.15
C GLY A 110 3.70 3.07 9.95
N VAL A 111 2.89 2.89 8.90
CA VAL A 111 2.33 1.58 8.52
C VAL A 111 3.43 0.58 8.14
N ILE A 112 4.45 1.01 7.40
CA ILE A 112 5.59 0.16 7.03
C ILE A 112 6.38 -0.23 8.29
N ALA A 113 6.65 0.70 9.21
CA ALA A 113 7.32 0.43 10.49
C ALA A 113 6.54 -0.57 11.35
N TYR A 114 5.20 -0.46 11.38
CA TYR A 114 4.34 -1.44 12.06
C TYR A 114 4.56 -2.86 11.49
N ILE A 115 4.44 -3.03 10.17
CA ILE A 115 4.59 -4.35 9.53
C ILE A 115 6.02 -4.90 9.69
N LEU A 116 7.05 -4.05 9.66
CA LEU A 116 8.43 -4.46 9.90
C LEU A 116 8.66 -5.05 11.31
N LEU A 117 7.83 -4.70 12.31
CA LEU A 117 8.00 -5.14 13.68
C LEU A 117 7.14 -6.35 14.09
N CYS A 118 6.02 -6.60 13.39
CA CYS A 118 5.11 -7.71 13.72
C CYS A 118 4.77 -8.64 12.53
N GLY A 119 5.07 -8.23 11.30
CA GLY A 119 4.79 -8.98 10.07
C GLY A 119 3.34 -8.97 9.58
N TYR A 120 2.47 -8.11 10.12
CA TYR A 120 1.08 -7.92 9.66
C TYR A 120 0.69 -6.43 9.59
N PRO A 121 -0.29 -6.05 8.75
CA PRO A 121 -0.71 -4.65 8.64
C PRO A 121 -1.55 -4.20 9.85
N PRO A 122 -1.44 -2.92 10.28
CA PRO A 122 -2.18 -2.37 11.42
C PRO A 122 -3.69 -2.29 11.17
N PHE A 123 -4.11 -2.26 9.90
CA PHE A 123 -5.51 -2.25 9.49
C PHE A 123 -5.79 -3.46 8.60
N TYR A 124 -6.73 -4.30 9.01
CA TYR A 124 -7.15 -5.48 8.25
C TYR A 124 -8.61 -5.82 8.55
N ASP A 125 -9.43 -5.86 7.50
CA ASP A 125 -10.74 -6.48 7.50
C ASP A 125 -10.93 -7.23 6.15
N GLU A 126 -11.99 -8.02 6.06
CA GLU A 126 -12.44 -8.65 4.81
C GLU A 126 -13.49 -7.78 4.09
N ASN A 127 -14.11 -6.84 4.81
CA ASN A 127 -15.00 -5.82 4.27
C ASN A 127 -14.24 -4.48 4.17
N ASP A 128 -14.01 -4.02 2.93
CA ASP A 128 -13.35 -2.74 2.64
C ASP A 128 -13.96 -1.55 3.41
N SER A 129 -15.28 -1.56 3.68
CA SER A 129 -15.95 -0.47 4.40
C SER A 129 -15.50 -0.40 5.86
N LYS A 130 -15.27 -1.54 6.51
CA LYS A 130 -14.75 -1.61 7.88
C LYS A 130 -13.26 -1.27 7.93
N LEU A 131 -12.48 -1.74 6.95
CA LEU A 131 -11.09 -1.36 6.77
C LEU A 131 -10.94 0.17 6.65
N PHE A 132 -11.76 0.81 5.81
CA PHE A 132 -11.79 2.27 5.70
C PHE A 132 -12.23 2.95 6.99
N GLU A 133 -13.19 2.38 7.73
CA GLU A 133 -13.62 2.91 9.03
C GLU A 133 -12.49 2.89 10.07
N GLN A 134 -11.74 1.78 10.17
CA GLN A 134 -10.55 1.66 11.04
C GLN A 134 -9.50 2.72 10.68
N ILE A 135 -9.15 2.86 9.39
CA ILE A 135 -8.19 3.87 8.91
C ILE A 135 -8.70 5.28 9.23
N LEU A 136 -9.96 5.61 8.92
CA LEU A 136 -10.55 6.92 9.19
C LEU A 136 -10.60 7.26 10.69
N LYS A 137 -10.66 6.26 11.56
CA LYS A 137 -10.56 6.43 13.02
C LYS A 137 -9.12 6.46 13.54
N ALA A 138 -8.15 5.98 12.77
CA ALA A 138 -6.81 5.59 13.24
C ALA A 138 -6.87 4.51 14.34
N GLU A 139 -7.77 3.55 14.16
CA GLU A 139 -8.05 2.45 15.09
C GLU A 139 -7.19 1.24 14.73
N TYR A 140 -6.05 1.10 15.43
CA TYR A 140 -5.11 -0.01 15.35
C TYR A 140 -4.56 -0.32 16.75
N GLU A 141 -4.17 -1.57 16.98
CA GLU A 141 -3.70 -2.05 18.27
C GLU A 141 -2.29 -2.66 18.17
N PHE A 142 -1.66 -2.89 19.33
CA PHE A 142 -0.35 -3.54 19.44
C PHE A 142 -0.56 -4.90 20.13
N ASP A 143 -1.13 -5.85 19.38
CA ASP A 143 -1.68 -7.10 19.93
C ASP A 143 -0.63 -8.05 20.54
N SER A 144 -0.97 -8.63 21.68
CA SER A 144 -0.30 -9.82 22.20
C SER A 144 -0.61 -11.05 21.33
N PRO A 145 0.34 -11.98 21.13
CA PRO A 145 1.70 -11.99 21.69
C PRO A 145 2.73 -11.24 20.81
N TYR A 146 2.32 -10.70 19.66
CA TYR A 146 3.26 -10.21 18.63
C TYR A 146 4.02 -8.95 19.05
N TRP A 147 3.40 -8.11 19.88
CA TRP A 147 3.96 -6.84 20.35
C TRP A 147 4.48 -6.87 21.78
N ASP A 148 4.40 -8.00 22.48
CA ASP A 148 4.85 -8.14 23.88
C ASP A 148 6.36 -7.90 24.01
N ASP A 149 7.11 -8.34 23.01
CA ASP A 149 8.57 -8.26 22.92
C ASP A 149 9.08 -6.99 22.21
N ILE A 150 8.18 -6.10 21.79
CA ILE A 150 8.51 -4.86 21.07
C ILE A 150 8.49 -3.66 22.03
N SER A 151 9.51 -2.82 21.95
CA SER A 151 9.71 -1.67 22.83
C SER A 151 8.59 -0.65 22.77
N ASP A 152 8.30 -0.03 23.92
CA ASP A 152 7.37 1.10 23.97
C ASP A 152 7.87 2.31 23.17
N SER A 153 9.18 2.41 22.94
CA SER A 153 9.77 3.44 22.07
C SER A 153 9.42 3.20 20.59
N ALA A 154 9.43 1.95 20.12
CA ALA A 154 8.96 1.62 18.77
C ALA A 154 7.45 1.88 18.61
N LYS A 155 6.65 1.50 19.61
CA LYS A 155 5.20 1.75 19.64
C LYS A 155 4.90 3.26 19.65
N ASP A 156 5.65 4.05 20.42
CA ASP A 156 5.53 5.52 20.45
C ASP A 156 5.94 6.15 19.12
N PHE A 157 7.04 5.72 18.51
CA PHE A 157 7.44 6.16 17.18
C PHE A 157 6.32 5.96 16.13
N ILE A 158 5.70 4.77 16.13
CA ILE A 158 4.57 4.46 15.26
C ILE A 158 3.37 5.36 15.56
N ARG A 159 3.00 5.57 16.83
CA ARG A 159 1.88 6.46 17.20
C ARG A 159 2.06 7.89 16.68
N ASN A 160 3.28 8.42 16.75
CA ASN A 160 3.58 9.77 16.26
C ASN A 160 3.54 9.89 14.72
N LEU A 161 3.84 8.81 13.98
CA LEU A 161 3.69 8.75 12.51
C LEU A 161 2.27 8.41 12.05
N MET A 162 1.54 7.61 12.82
CA MET A 162 0.15 7.23 12.57
C MET A 162 -0.85 8.05 13.39
N GLU A 163 -0.47 9.29 13.72
CA GLU A 163 -1.38 10.29 14.29
C GLU A 163 -2.41 10.72 13.25
N LYS A 164 -3.67 10.79 13.67
CA LYS A 164 -4.83 11.08 12.82
C LYS A 164 -4.87 12.52 12.33
N ASP A 165 -4.47 13.47 13.17
CA ASP A 165 -4.35 14.88 12.80
C ASP A 165 -3.02 15.13 12.05
N PRO A 166 -3.05 15.40 10.72
CA PRO A 166 -1.82 15.59 9.94
C PRO A 166 -1.00 16.81 10.38
N ASN A 167 -1.54 17.71 11.21
CA ASN A 167 -0.81 18.85 11.78
C ASN A 167 -0.03 18.48 13.04
N LYS A 168 -0.39 17.37 13.71
CA LYS A 168 0.30 16.81 14.89
C LYS A 168 1.23 15.66 14.53
N ARG A 169 0.90 14.95 13.45
CA ARG A 169 1.71 13.87 12.88
C ARG A 169 3.15 14.31 12.64
N TYR A 170 4.10 13.46 13.00
CA TYR A 170 5.51 13.76 12.80
C TYR A 170 5.84 13.92 11.31
N THR A 171 6.56 15.00 11.01
CA THR A 171 7.33 15.13 9.77
C THR A 171 8.49 14.14 9.78
N CYS A 172 9.05 13.83 8.59
CA CYS A 172 10.25 12.98 8.50
C CYS A 172 11.42 13.53 9.34
N GLU A 173 11.52 14.85 9.49
CA GLU A 173 12.57 15.51 10.28
C GLU A 173 12.38 15.33 11.80
N GLN A 174 11.14 15.29 12.29
CA GLN A 174 10.84 14.97 13.69
C GLN A 174 11.05 13.48 13.96
N ALA A 175 10.57 12.62 13.06
CA ALA A 175 10.72 11.17 13.14
C ALA A 175 12.19 10.73 13.11
N ALA A 176 13.04 11.36 12.29
CA ALA A 176 14.48 11.08 12.24
C ALA A 176 15.22 11.43 13.55
N ARG A 177 14.63 12.28 14.41
CA ARG A 177 15.18 12.65 15.74
C ARG A 177 14.61 11.79 16.89
N HIS A 178 13.61 10.96 16.64
CA HIS A 178 12.97 10.15 17.68
C HIS A 178 13.98 9.15 18.30
N PRO A 179 13.96 8.89 19.62
CA PRO A 179 14.91 7.99 20.28
C PRO A 179 15.04 6.61 19.63
N TRP A 180 13.97 6.05 19.09
CA TRP A 180 13.98 4.75 18.41
C TRP A 180 14.80 4.76 17.10
N ILE A 181 14.97 5.93 16.48
CA ILE A 181 15.74 6.13 15.23
C ILE A 181 17.14 6.67 15.49
N ALA A 182 17.25 7.73 16.30
CA ALA A 182 18.49 8.46 16.54
C ALA A 182 19.30 7.95 17.74
N GLY A 183 18.66 7.25 18.68
CA GLY A 183 19.25 6.80 19.94
C GLY A 183 19.44 5.28 20.03
N ASP A 184 19.31 4.79 21.25
CA ASP A 184 19.63 3.44 21.73
C ASP A 184 18.40 2.65 22.22
N THR A 185 17.18 3.18 22.08
CA THR A 185 15.95 2.54 22.57
C THR A 185 15.42 1.41 21.68
N ALA A 186 15.92 1.27 20.44
CA ALA A 186 15.60 0.14 19.57
C ALA A 186 16.33 -1.14 20.02
N LEU A 187 15.57 -2.19 20.33
CA LEU A 187 16.11 -3.41 20.93
C LEU A 187 16.90 -4.29 19.94
N ASN A 188 17.96 -4.93 20.46
CA ASN A 188 18.74 -5.96 19.75
C ASN A 188 18.20 -7.40 19.99
N LYS A 189 16.97 -7.53 20.51
CA LYS A 189 16.32 -8.83 20.70
C LYS A 189 15.94 -9.41 19.34
N ASN A 190 16.23 -10.69 19.11
CA ASN A 190 15.84 -11.37 17.89
C ASN A 190 14.32 -11.58 17.85
N ILE A 191 13.66 -10.97 16.86
CA ILE A 191 12.21 -11.09 16.58
C ILE A 191 11.95 -11.79 15.23
N HIS A 192 13.00 -12.32 14.58
CA HIS A 192 12.91 -12.92 13.25
C HIS A 192 11.85 -14.02 13.13
N GLU A 193 11.73 -14.91 14.12
CA GLU A 193 10.83 -16.08 14.03
C GLU A 193 9.36 -15.65 13.96
N SER A 194 8.91 -14.76 14.86
CA SER A 194 7.53 -14.26 14.87
C SER A 194 7.23 -13.41 13.63
N VAL A 195 8.12 -12.47 13.30
CA VAL A 195 7.94 -11.54 12.17
C VAL A 195 7.93 -12.29 10.83
N SER A 196 8.92 -13.14 10.56
CA SER A 196 9.01 -13.90 9.30
C SER A 196 7.86 -14.91 9.15
N ALA A 197 7.31 -15.46 10.25
CA ALA A 197 6.14 -16.32 10.20
C ALA A 197 4.87 -15.54 9.79
N GLN A 198 4.64 -14.36 10.35
CA GLN A 198 3.50 -13.52 9.95
C GLN A 198 3.67 -12.97 8.53
N ILE A 199 4.88 -12.50 8.14
CA ILE A 199 5.16 -12.06 6.77
C ILE A 199 4.80 -13.19 5.79
N ARG A 200 5.32 -14.41 5.96
CA ARG A 200 5.02 -15.54 5.05
C ARG A 200 3.52 -15.83 4.98
N LYS A 201 2.82 -15.86 6.12
CA LYS A 201 1.37 -16.09 6.23
C LYS A 201 0.55 -14.99 5.54
N ASN A 202 0.99 -13.74 5.61
CA ASN A 202 0.27 -12.60 5.07
C ASN A 202 0.61 -12.36 3.60
N PHE A 203 1.86 -12.49 3.16
CA PHE A 203 2.25 -12.41 1.74
C PHE A 203 1.60 -13.51 0.89
N ALA A 204 1.43 -14.71 1.46
CA ALA A 204 0.63 -15.77 0.85
C ALA A 204 -0.85 -15.38 0.65
N LYS A 205 -1.40 -14.43 1.43
CA LYS A 205 -2.73 -13.83 1.21
C LYS A 205 -2.69 -12.59 0.32
N SER A 206 -1.62 -11.79 0.39
CA SER A 206 -1.44 -10.56 -0.40
C SER A 206 -1.34 -10.85 -1.90
N LYS A 207 -0.61 -11.89 -2.30
CA LYS A 207 -0.53 -12.32 -3.72
C LYS A 207 -1.90 -12.74 -4.30
N TRP A 208 -2.87 -13.11 -3.45
CA TRP A 208 -4.27 -13.33 -3.87
C TRP A 208 -5.09 -12.03 -3.92
N ARG A 209 -4.86 -11.06 -3.02
CA ARG A 209 -5.59 -9.77 -2.99
C ARG A 209 -5.09 -8.74 -4.02
N GLN A 210 -3.81 -8.73 -4.36
CA GLN A 210 -3.24 -7.83 -5.40
C GLN A 210 -3.88 -8.05 -6.78
N ALA A 211 -4.38 -9.25 -7.08
CA ALA A 211 -5.10 -9.55 -8.32
C ALA A 211 -6.53 -8.97 -8.39
N PHE A 212 -7.07 -8.40 -7.30
CA PHE A 212 -8.49 -8.04 -7.18
C PHE A 212 -8.75 -6.54 -6.85
N ASN A 213 -7.88 -5.92 -6.05
CA ASN A 213 -8.26 -4.73 -5.26
C ASN A 213 -8.04 -3.35 -5.88
N ALA A 214 -7.44 -3.21 -7.07
CA ALA A 214 -7.42 -1.91 -7.77
C ALA A 214 -8.83 -1.38 -8.09
N THR A 215 -9.80 -2.29 -8.25
CA THR A 215 -11.17 -1.98 -8.69
C THR A 215 -12.09 -1.48 -7.59
N ALA A 216 -11.88 -1.91 -6.34
CA ALA A 216 -12.81 -1.65 -5.23
C ALA A 216 -12.76 -0.20 -4.75
N VAL A 217 -11.54 0.34 -4.63
CA VAL A 217 -11.26 1.74 -4.25
C VAL A 217 -11.95 2.70 -5.22
N VAL A 218 -11.76 2.50 -6.53
CA VAL A 218 -12.42 3.27 -7.60
C VAL A 218 -13.94 3.19 -7.50
N ARG A 219 -14.50 2.02 -7.14
CA ARG A 219 -15.94 1.81 -7.02
C ARG A 219 -16.54 2.52 -5.80
N HIS A 220 -15.85 2.51 -4.66
CA HIS A 220 -16.25 3.25 -3.47
C HIS A 220 -16.16 4.77 -3.71
N MET A 221 -15.08 5.25 -4.35
CA MET A 221 -14.89 6.67 -4.68
C MET A 221 -15.92 7.21 -5.69
N ARG A 222 -16.36 6.39 -6.66
CA ARG A 222 -17.49 6.72 -7.54
C ARG A 222 -18.82 6.79 -6.77
N LYS A 223 -19.04 5.92 -5.78
CA LYS A 223 -20.25 5.94 -4.95
C LYS A 223 -20.35 7.22 -4.10
N LEU A 224 -19.22 7.72 -3.60
CA LEU A 224 -19.17 9.01 -2.88
C LEU A 224 -19.45 10.21 -3.80
N HIS A 225 -18.89 10.24 -5.02
CA HIS A 225 -19.16 11.31 -6.01
C HIS A 225 -20.62 11.33 -6.49
N LEU A 226 -21.33 10.20 -6.50
CA LEU A 226 -22.76 10.15 -6.79
C LEU A 226 -23.63 10.62 -5.60
N GLY A 227 -23.13 10.51 -4.36
CA GLY A 227 -23.85 10.93 -3.16
C GLY A 227 -23.91 12.45 -2.96
N SER A 228 -22.88 13.18 -3.37
CA SER A 228 -22.80 14.64 -3.23
C SER A 228 -23.66 15.43 -4.24
N SER A 229 -24.18 14.77 -5.27
CA SER A 229 -24.88 15.43 -6.39
C SER A 229 -26.41 15.53 -6.22
N LEU A 230 -26.95 15.21 -5.04
CA LEU A 230 -28.40 15.12 -4.80
C LEU A 230 -28.94 16.02 -3.66
N ASP A 231 -28.09 16.83 -3.00
CA ASP A 231 -28.51 17.66 -1.86
C ASP A 231 -28.16 19.15 -2.04
N SER A 232 -28.43 19.70 -3.23
CA SER A 232 -28.22 21.13 -3.52
C SER A 232 -29.19 21.69 -4.56
N SER A 233 -30.50 21.38 -4.41
CA SER A 233 -31.57 22.14 -5.07
C SER A 233 -32.95 21.84 -4.48
N ASN A 234 -33.39 22.63 -3.49
CA ASN A 234 -34.79 23.08 -3.38
C ASN A 234 -34.99 24.12 -2.25
N ALA A 235 -34.97 25.40 -2.63
CA ALA A 235 -35.49 26.48 -1.79
C ALA A 235 -36.26 27.48 -2.68
N SER A 236 -37.61 27.47 -2.61
CA SER A 236 -38.58 28.43 -3.22
C SER A 236 -38.46 28.68 -4.74
N VAL A 237 -39.53 28.71 -5.54
CA VAL A 237 -40.71 29.60 -5.48
C VAL A 237 -41.93 28.92 -6.12
N SER A 238 -43.15 29.28 -5.70
CA SER A 238 -44.41 28.86 -6.33
C SER A 238 -44.98 29.93 -7.28
N SER A 239 -45.44 29.57 -8.49
CA SER A 239 -46.75 30.01 -9.06
C SER A 239 -47.03 29.59 -10.52
N SER A 240 -48.31 29.29 -10.80
CA SER A 240 -49.07 29.39 -12.08
C SER A 240 -48.70 28.56 -13.33
N LEU A 241 -49.43 27.43 -13.50
CA LEU A 241 -50.35 27.09 -14.61
C LEU A 241 -50.00 27.46 -16.08
N SER A 242 -49.92 26.44 -16.97
CA SER A 242 -50.94 26.22 -18.03
C SER A 242 -50.83 24.87 -18.80
N LEU A 243 -51.91 24.10 -18.71
CA LEU A 243 -52.48 23.02 -19.54
C LEU A 243 -51.91 22.66 -20.95
N ALA A 244 -51.62 21.36 -21.17
CA ALA A 244 -51.93 20.50 -22.36
C ALA A 244 -51.25 19.11 -22.17
N SER A 245 -51.90 18.04 -21.69
CA SER A 245 -53.00 17.21 -22.26
C SER A 245 -52.59 16.29 -23.44
N GLN A 246 -52.18 15.05 -23.11
CA GLN A 246 -52.55 13.73 -23.69
C GLN A 246 -51.47 12.67 -23.27
N LYS A 247 -51.81 11.59 -22.54
CA LYS A 247 -52.35 10.29 -23.02
C LYS A 247 -51.40 9.53 -23.98
N ASP A 248 -51.21 8.21 -23.98
CA ASP A 248 -51.60 7.03 -23.15
C ASP A 248 -50.67 5.86 -23.64
N CYS A 249 -50.21 4.81 -22.92
CA CYS A 249 -50.14 4.46 -21.49
C CYS A 249 -49.22 3.19 -21.31
N LEU A 250 -49.05 2.68 -20.06
CA LEU A 250 -48.59 1.31 -19.65
C LEU A 250 -47.11 0.84 -19.78
N ALA A 251 -46.64 0.20 -18.69
CA ALA A 251 -45.48 -0.72 -18.58
C ALA A 251 -46.04 -2.17 -18.33
N PRO A 252 -45.28 -3.24 -17.93
CA PRO A 252 -43.83 -3.39 -17.70
C PRO A 252 -43.19 -4.74 -18.16
N SER A 253 -41.88 -4.90 -17.87
CA SER A 253 -41.22 -6.12 -17.32
C SER A 253 -40.34 -7.06 -18.18
N THR A 254 -39.29 -7.58 -17.50
CA THR A 254 -38.70 -8.94 -17.58
C THR A 254 -37.57 -9.28 -18.59
N LEU A 255 -36.33 -9.21 -18.08
CA LEU A 255 -35.24 -10.24 -18.05
C LEU A 255 -34.90 -11.18 -19.23
N CYS A 256 -33.57 -11.24 -19.48
CA CYS A 256 -32.72 -12.40 -19.86
C CYS A 256 -33.17 -13.43 -20.93
N SER A 257 -32.30 -13.65 -21.95
CA SER A 257 -31.45 -14.86 -22.07
C SER A 257 -30.77 -15.00 -23.45
N PHE A 258 -29.46 -15.31 -23.47
CA PHE A 258 -28.74 -15.98 -24.57
C PHE A 258 -27.64 -16.84 -23.92
N ILE A 259 -27.75 -18.17 -23.81
CA ILE A 259 -27.65 -19.21 -24.86
C ILE A 259 -26.27 -19.22 -25.55
N SER A 260 -25.49 -20.27 -25.26
CA SER A 260 -24.50 -20.87 -26.16
C SER A 260 -24.20 -22.33 -25.73
N SER A 261 -25.00 -23.25 -26.26
CA SER A 261 -24.59 -24.62 -26.61
C SER A 261 -23.60 -24.57 -27.78
N SER A 262 -22.78 -25.58 -28.13
CA SER A 262 -22.38 -26.87 -27.53
C SER A 262 -21.29 -27.49 -28.42
N SER A 263 -20.44 -28.39 -27.90
CA SER A 263 -19.75 -29.52 -28.60
C SER A 263 -19.08 -29.27 -29.99
N GLY A 264 -17.79 -29.55 -30.25
CA GLY A 264 -16.90 -30.59 -29.73
C GLY A 264 -16.76 -31.76 -30.72
N VAL A 265 -15.54 -32.19 -31.06
CA VAL A 265 -15.12 -33.57 -31.50
C VAL A 265 -13.60 -33.61 -31.75
N SER A 266 -13.01 -34.82 -31.68
CA SER A 266 -11.60 -35.12 -31.37
C SER A 266 -10.76 -35.73 -32.52
N GLY A 267 -9.42 -35.71 -32.37
CA GLY A 267 -8.48 -36.72 -32.92
C GLY A 267 -7.65 -36.33 -34.15
N VAL A 268 -6.48 -36.92 -34.50
CA VAL A 268 -5.60 -37.98 -33.89
C VAL A 268 -4.16 -37.84 -34.51
N GLY A 269 -3.09 -38.27 -33.83
CA GLY A 269 -1.76 -38.60 -34.43
C GLY A 269 -0.61 -37.63 -34.06
N ALA A 270 0.46 -38.06 -33.35
CA ALA A 270 1.70 -38.71 -33.87
C ALA A 270 2.61 -37.73 -34.67
N GLU A 271 3.94 -37.61 -34.49
CA GLU A 271 4.98 -38.54 -34.00
C GLU A 271 6.32 -37.81 -33.64
N ARG A 272 7.26 -38.49 -32.95
CA ARG A 272 8.75 -38.32 -32.93
C ARG A 272 9.50 -37.16 -32.21
N ARG A 273 10.46 -37.60 -31.36
CA ARG A 273 11.71 -36.95 -30.84
C ARG A 273 12.86 -37.07 -31.91
N PRO A 274 14.15 -36.60 -31.74
CA PRO A 274 14.87 -36.17 -30.52
C PRO A 274 15.85 -34.96 -30.65
N ARG A 275 16.65 -34.74 -29.59
CA ARG A 275 17.82 -33.82 -29.48
C ARG A 275 18.97 -34.16 -30.45
N PRO A 276 19.92 -33.22 -30.64
CA PRO A 276 21.36 -33.49 -30.71
C PRO A 276 22.14 -33.00 -29.46
N THR A 277 23.42 -33.39 -29.36
CA THR A 277 24.31 -33.21 -28.19
C THR A 277 25.71 -32.79 -28.62
N THR A 278 26.48 -32.12 -27.74
CA THR A 278 27.95 -31.92 -27.82
C THR A 278 28.37 -30.89 -28.90
N VAL A 279 29.43 -30.08 -28.78
CA VAL A 279 30.86 -30.41 -28.57
C VAL A 279 31.63 -29.36 -27.74
N THR A 280 32.60 -29.88 -26.98
CA THR A 280 33.60 -29.23 -26.12
C THR A 280 34.66 -28.42 -26.89
N ALA A 281 35.17 -27.33 -26.31
CA ALA A 281 36.51 -26.82 -26.62
C ALA A 281 37.20 -26.30 -25.36
N VAL A 282 38.30 -26.95 -24.97
CA VAL A 282 39.22 -26.51 -23.92
C VAL A 282 40.32 -25.67 -24.59
N HIS A 283 40.77 -24.59 -23.95
CA HIS A 283 42.10 -24.04 -24.19
C HIS A 283 42.80 -23.72 -22.87
N SER A 284 43.73 -24.60 -22.51
CA SER A 284 44.84 -24.33 -21.60
C SER A 284 45.88 -23.46 -22.30
N GLY A 285 46.64 -22.64 -21.56
CA GLY A 285 47.68 -21.80 -22.16
C GLY A 285 48.38 -20.89 -21.15
N SER A 286 49.21 -21.46 -20.29
CA SER A 286 50.00 -20.72 -19.31
C SER A 286 51.09 -19.83 -19.95
N LYS A 287 51.32 -18.66 -19.36
CA LYS A 287 52.63 -18.25 -18.84
C LYS A 287 52.50 -17.08 -17.86
#